data_AF-A0A1W2ED47-F1
#
_entry.id   AF-A0A1W2ED47-F1
#
_cell.length_a   1.000
_cell.length_b   1.000
_cell.length_c   1.000
_cell.angle_alpha   90.00
_cell.angle_beta   90.00
_cell.angle_gamma   90.00
#
_symmetry.space_group_name_H-M   'P 1'
#
loop_
_entity.id
_entity.type
_entity.pdbx_description
1 polymer ?
#
loop_
_entity_poly.entity_id
_entity_poly.type
_entity_poly.pdbx_seq_one_letter_code
_entity_poly.pdbx_strand_id
1 'polypeptide(L)'
;MKKTKKHQPPLDGVSGPVQHVPGILDMDDCPESQFMRQAHELNERIKEINCLYGISKIVEKDDISLEEIYQEVIRLIPCSWQYPDITCARCIIHGKTYQTDNYQDTCWKQSADIIAYRDVIGVISVCYLEKTPDSHEGPFLKEERSLINAIAERLGRTSEQKQAEKALFESEQQLKNQNQLLKEKNIALREIMNQVITEKKNLEERVMENVDQFLLPLVDKLKNSGSQIDIGYLNLLEDTLKQLTSAFGSKMARNMPKLTPRENEICNMIRSGLSSKEIARILNISHRSVETYRNYIRKKLGIINQKINLASYLSTLK
;
A
#
# COMPACT_ATOMS: atom_id res chain seq x y z
N MET A 1 20.57 -116.19 26.47
CA MET A 1 19.56 -117.11 25.93
C MET A 1 18.73 -116.39 24.87
N LYS A 2 18.64 -116.99 23.68
CA LYS A 2 17.58 -116.90 22.63
C LYS A 2 16.95 -115.51 22.38
N LYS A 3 17.37 -114.77 21.34
CA LYS A 3 16.89 -114.84 19.94
C LYS A 3 15.36 -114.87 19.80
N THR A 4 14.82 -113.80 19.24
CA THR A 4 13.62 -113.85 18.38
C THR A 4 13.78 -112.83 17.25
N LYS A 5 14.14 -113.39 16.09
CA LYS A 5 13.99 -112.80 14.76
C LYS A 5 12.50 -112.67 14.41
N LYS A 6 12.15 -111.64 13.64
CA LYS A 6 11.03 -111.56 12.67
C LYS A 6 11.14 -110.16 12.03
N HIS A 7 10.99 -109.90 10.73
CA HIS A 7 11.01 -110.65 9.48
C HIS A 7 10.98 -109.53 8.43
N GLN A 8 11.85 -109.56 7.42
CA GLN A 8 11.93 -108.55 6.36
C GLN A 8 11.55 -109.25 5.06
N PRO A 9 10.61 -108.72 4.26
CA PRO A 9 10.53 -109.01 2.82
C PRO A 9 10.36 -107.69 2.01
N PRO A 10 10.41 -107.72 0.67
CA PRO A 10 11.55 -107.27 -0.12
C PRO A 10 11.38 -105.84 -0.68
N LEU A 11 12.52 -105.32 -1.14
CA LEU A 11 12.65 -104.17 -2.02
C LEU A 11 12.08 -104.53 -3.40
N ASP A 12 11.03 -103.83 -3.82
CA ASP A 12 10.71 -103.64 -5.24
C ASP A 12 10.52 -102.15 -5.49
N GLY A 13 11.31 -101.63 -6.42
CA GLY A 13 11.35 -100.23 -6.79
C GLY A 13 10.11 -99.83 -7.59
N VAL A 14 9.52 -98.71 -7.20
CA VAL A 14 8.66 -97.90 -8.07
C VAL A 14 9.23 -96.50 -8.06
N SER A 15 9.83 -96.12 -9.19
CA SER A 15 10.28 -94.77 -9.50
C SER A 15 9.05 -93.85 -9.60
N GLY A 16 8.65 -93.24 -8.48
CA GLY A 16 7.69 -92.13 -8.44
C GLY A 16 8.42 -90.78 -8.58
N PRO A 17 7.83 -89.77 -9.24
CA PRO A 17 8.48 -88.48 -9.44
C PRO A 17 8.74 -87.82 -8.09
N VAL A 18 9.98 -87.33 -7.91
CA VAL A 18 10.41 -86.51 -6.78
C VAL A 18 9.44 -85.33 -6.67
N GLN A 19 8.54 -85.37 -5.69
CA GLN A 19 7.75 -84.21 -5.31
C GLN A 19 8.74 -83.18 -4.74
N HIS A 20 8.92 -82.12 -5.52
CA HIS A 20 9.52 -80.87 -5.09
C HIS A 20 8.84 -80.45 -3.78
N VAL A 21 9.57 -80.40 -2.67
CA VAL A 21 9.12 -79.69 -1.48
C VAL A 21 9.16 -78.22 -1.86
N PRO A 22 8.02 -77.50 -1.97
CA PRO A 22 8.07 -76.07 -2.21
C PRO A 22 8.73 -75.43 -0.99
N GLY A 23 9.81 -74.70 -1.24
CA GLY A 23 10.44 -73.86 -0.23
C GLY A 23 9.44 -72.85 0.32
N ILE A 24 9.62 -72.54 1.61
CA ILE A 24 9.28 -71.28 2.28
C ILE A 24 8.00 -70.63 1.70
N LEU A 25 6.85 -71.00 2.25
CA LEU A 25 5.66 -70.17 2.10
C LEU A 25 5.95 -68.84 2.80
N ASP A 26 5.97 -67.77 2.00
CA ASP A 26 5.95 -66.39 2.45
C ASP A 26 4.84 -66.22 3.51
N MET A 27 5.22 -65.95 4.76
CA MET A 27 4.30 -65.68 5.88
C MET A 27 3.56 -64.33 5.73
N ASP A 28 3.65 -63.67 4.58
CA ASP A 28 3.08 -62.33 4.36
C ASP A 28 1.64 -62.33 3.83
N ASP A 29 1.07 -63.49 3.46
CA ASP A 29 -0.22 -63.62 2.77
C ASP A 29 -1.35 -64.27 3.63
N CYS A 30 -1.31 -64.11 4.95
CA CYS A 30 -2.41 -64.54 5.82
C CYS A 30 -3.57 -63.51 5.76
N PRO A 31 -4.85 -63.92 5.67
CA PRO A 31 -5.99 -63.00 5.73
C PRO A 31 -5.98 -62.07 6.95
N GLU A 32 -5.42 -62.55 8.06
CA GLU A 32 -5.27 -61.79 9.30
C GLU A 32 -4.21 -60.68 9.19
N SER A 33 -3.10 -60.90 8.46
CA SER A 33 -2.11 -59.85 8.21
C SER A 33 -2.64 -58.78 7.25
N GLN A 34 -3.42 -59.17 6.24
CA GLN A 34 -4.09 -58.24 5.33
C GLN A 34 -5.14 -57.37 6.06
N PHE A 35 -5.95 -57.97 6.93
CA PHE A 35 -6.94 -57.25 7.74
C PHE A 35 -6.27 -56.24 8.70
N MET A 36 -5.19 -56.64 9.36
CA MET A 36 -4.45 -55.76 10.29
C MET A 36 -3.79 -54.58 9.56
N ARG A 37 -3.27 -54.79 8.33
CA ARG A 37 -2.75 -53.71 7.49
C ARG A 37 -3.85 -52.71 7.12
N GLN A 38 -5.02 -53.18 6.68
CA GLN A 38 -6.16 -52.32 6.35
C GLN A 38 -6.68 -51.54 7.56
N ALA A 39 -6.77 -52.19 8.73
CA ALA A 39 -7.19 -51.55 9.97
C ALA A 39 -6.20 -50.45 10.40
N HIS A 40 -4.90 -50.67 10.24
CA HIS A 40 -3.87 -49.69 10.52
C HIS A 40 -3.97 -48.47 9.57
N GLU A 41 -4.04 -48.69 8.26
CA GLU A 41 -4.21 -47.60 7.27
C GLU A 41 -5.46 -46.76 7.53
N LEU A 42 -6.58 -47.41 7.89
CA LEU A 42 -7.81 -46.72 8.22
C LEU A 42 -7.65 -45.85 9.48
N ASN A 43 -6.96 -46.36 10.49
CA ASN A 43 -6.74 -45.62 11.73
C ASN A 43 -5.85 -44.39 11.53
N GLU A 44 -4.76 -44.53 10.75
CA GLU A 44 -3.90 -43.39 10.41
C GLU A 44 -4.66 -42.32 9.63
N ARG A 45 -5.55 -42.71 8.71
CA ARG A 45 -6.45 -41.74 8.03
C ARG A 45 -7.44 -41.08 8.96
N ILE A 46 -8.00 -41.79 9.94
CA ILE A 46 -8.91 -41.20 10.94
C ILE A 46 -8.17 -40.13 11.76
N LYS A 47 -6.93 -40.41 12.18
CA LYS A 47 -6.09 -39.44 12.90
C LYS A 47 -5.84 -38.19 12.07
N GLU A 48 -5.43 -38.36 10.81
CA GLU A 48 -5.19 -37.24 9.88
C GLU A 48 -6.45 -36.37 9.71
N ILE A 49 -7.59 -37.00 9.42
CA ILE A 49 -8.87 -36.32 9.23
C ILE A 49 -9.26 -35.56 10.51
N ASN A 50 -9.15 -36.17 11.68
CA ASN A 50 -9.51 -35.53 12.94
C ASN A 50 -8.63 -34.31 13.23
N CYS A 51 -7.32 -34.41 12.95
CA CYS A 51 -6.39 -33.29 13.08
C CYS A 51 -6.77 -32.14 12.16
N LEU A 52 -6.86 -32.40 10.85
CA LEU A 52 -7.15 -31.38 9.85
C LEU A 52 -8.55 -30.79 10.03
N TYR A 53 -9.55 -31.61 10.34
CA TYR A 53 -10.90 -31.11 10.62
C TYR A 53 -10.92 -30.23 11.89
N GLY A 54 -10.20 -30.64 12.94
CA GLY A 54 -10.04 -29.85 14.16
C GLY A 54 -9.43 -28.47 13.89
N ILE A 55 -8.37 -28.42 13.08
CA ILE A 55 -7.76 -27.14 12.65
C ILE A 55 -8.76 -26.28 11.88
N SER A 56 -9.56 -26.86 10.97
CA SER A 56 -10.61 -26.13 10.24
C SER A 56 -11.58 -25.44 11.19
N LYS A 57 -12.10 -26.22 12.13
CA LYS A 57 -13.07 -25.74 13.11
C LYS A 57 -12.51 -24.66 14.03
N ILE A 58 -11.21 -24.68 14.32
CA ILE A 58 -10.54 -23.62 15.08
C ILE A 58 -10.49 -22.33 14.26
N VAL A 59 -10.06 -22.42 12.99
CA VAL A 59 -9.88 -21.26 12.11
C VAL A 59 -11.20 -20.60 11.72
N GLU A 60 -12.29 -21.38 11.67
CA GLU A 60 -13.65 -20.90 11.36
C GLU A 60 -14.35 -20.17 12.52
N LYS A 61 -13.77 -20.16 13.73
CA LYS A 61 -14.36 -19.41 14.86
C LYS A 61 -14.27 -17.91 14.61
N ASP A 62 -15.39 -17.21 14.75
CA ASP A 62 -15.43 -15.74 14.72
C ASP A 62 -14.56 -15.14 15.83
N ASP A 63 -13.87 -14.03 15.51
CA ASP A 63 -13.02 -13.23 16.42
C ASP A 63 -11.83 -13.92 17.12
N ILE A 64 -11.47 -15.15 16.71
CA ILE A 64 -10.27 -15.80 17.23
C ILE A 64 -8.99 -15.09 16.73
N SER A 65 -8.07 -14.83 17.65
CA SER A 65 -6.76 -14.24 17.31
C SER A 65 -5.82 -15.27 16.69
N LEU A 66 -4.84 -14.81 15.90
CA LEU A 66 -3.80 -15.69 15.35
C LEU A 66 -3.05 -16.47 16.44
N GLU A 67 -2.83 -15.84 17.59
CA GLU A 67 -2.10 -16.42 18.72
C GLU A 67 -2.89 -17.58 19.35
N GLU A 68 -4.21 -17.42 19.47
CA GLU A 68 -5.10 -18.49 19.94
C GLU A 68 -5.21 -19.63 18.93
N ILE A 69 -5.27 -19.32 17.62
CA ILE A 69 -5.23 -20.36 16.58
C ILE A 69 -3.97 -21.19 16.73
N TYR A 70 -2.79 -20.57 16.82
CA TYR A 70 -1.54 -21.30 16.96
C TYR A 70 -1.54 -22.20 18.20
N GLN A 71 -1.94 -21.67 19.36
CA GLN A 71 -1.96 -22.45 20.60
C GLN A 71 -2.93 -23.64 20.53
N GLU A 72 -4.13 -23.44 19.98
CA GLU A 72 -5.14 -24.50 19.85
C GLU A 72 -4.71 -25.58 18.85
N VAL A 73 -4.09 -25.20 17.72
CA VAL A 73 -3.53 -26.17 16.76
C VAL A 73 -2.45 -27.02 17.41
N ILE A 74 -1.55 -26.42 18.19
CA ILE A 74 -0.48 -27.16 18.87
C ILE A 74 -1.02 -28.17 19.89
N ARG A 75 -2.14 -27.87 20.55
CA ARG A 75 -2.82 -28.79 21.46
C ARG A 75 -3.48 -29.98 20.78
N LEU A 76 -3.79 -29.91 19.48
CA LEU A 76 -4.38 -31.02 18.73
C LEU A 76 -3.36 -32.05 18.24
N ILE A 77 -2.08 -31.66 18.15
CA ILE A 77 -1.03 -32.49 17.57
C ILE A 77 -0.86 -33.82 18.30
N PRO A 78 -0.72 -33.89 19.63
CA PRO A 78 -0.44 -35.16 20.32
C PRO A 78 -1.44 -36.28 19.99
N CYS A 79 -2.74 -35.94 19.92
CA CYS A 79 -3.80 -36.90 19.62
C CYS A 79 -3.72 -37.52 18.21
N SER A 80 -2.93 -36.92 17.32
CA SER A 80 -2.81 -37.32 15.92
C SER A 80 -1.55 -38.13 15.64
N TRP A 81 -0.67 -38.31 16.64
CA TRP A 81 0.57 -39.09 16.52
C TRP A 81 0.36 -40.54 16.98
N GLN A 82 1.33 -41.41 16.67
CA GLN A 82 1.32 -42.82 17.01
C GLN A 82 1.23 -43.06 18.52
N TYR A 83 1.92 -42.23 19.31
CA TYR A 83 1.98 -42.35 20.77
C TYR A 83 1.54 -41.04 21.47
N PRO A 84 0.22 -40.76 21.55
CA PRO A 84 -0.28 -39.47 22.05
C PRO A 84 0.21 -39.09 23.46
N ASP A 85 0.29 -40.06 24.37
CA ASP A 85 0.62 -39.82 25.79
C ASP A 85 2.04 -39.30 26.00
N ILE A 86 2.95 -39.65 25.10
CA ILE A 86 4.36 -39.24 25.13
C ILE A 86 4.68 -38.22 24.03
N THR A 87 3.68 -37.72 23.31
CA THR A 87 3.88 -36.71 22.27
C THR A 87 3.76 -35.31 22.87
N CYS A 88 4.69 -34.43 22.50
CA CYS A 88 4.59 -33.00 22.80
C CYS A 88 4.95 -32.17 21.56
N ALA A 89 4.43 -30.95 21.50
CA ALA A 89 4.63 -30.08 20.34
C ALA A 89 4.97 -28.66 20.77
N ARG A 90 5.82 -28.01 19.97
CA ARG A 90 6.20 -26.61 20.10
C ARG A 90 6.21 -25.97 18.73
N CYS A 91 5.76 -24.73 18.65
CA CYS A 91 5.83 -23.89 17.48
C CYS A 91 6.38 -22.52 17.86
N ILE A 92 7.29 -22.00 17.04
CA ILE A 92 7.88 -20.68 17.23
C ILE A 92 7.55 -19.87 15.99
N ILE A 93 6.73 -18.82 16.13
CA ILE A 93 6.32 -17.94 15.02
C ILE A 93 6.61 -16.49 15.43
N HIS A 94 7.34 -15.75 14.59
CA HIS A 94 7.72 -14.36 14.85
C HIS A 94 8.33 -14.12 16.25
N GLY A 95 9.10 -15.10 16.76
CA GLY A 95 9.74 -15.04 18.08
C GLY A 95 8.82 -15.37 19.27
N LYS A 96 7.52 -15.58 19.06
CA LYS A 96 6.60 -16.10 20.09
C LYS A 96 6.57 -17.62 20.08
N THR A 97 6.51 -18.21 21.27
CA THR A 97 6.51 -19.68 21.44
C THR A 97 5.13 -20.15 21.89
N TYR A 98 4.63 -21.20 21.24
CA TYR A 98 3.38 -21.89 21.51
C TYR A 98 3.70 -23.36 21.73
N GLN A 99 3.24 -23.96 22.83
CA GLN A 99 3.64 -25.33 23.16
C GLN A 99 2.57 -26.08 23.95
N THR A 100 2.65 -27.41 23.94
CA THR A 100 1.88 -28.26 24.86
C THR A 100 2.46 -28.17 26.28
N ASP A 101 1.62 -28.42 27.28
CA ASP A 101 2.03 -28.26 28.68
C ASP A 101 3.14 -29.25 29.09
N ASN A 102 3.18 -30.42 28.44
CA ASN A 102 4.18 -31.48 28.65
C ASN A 102 5.45 -31.30 27.79
N TYR A 103 5.68 -30.14 27.16
CA TYR A 103 6.77 -29.98 26.19
C TYR A 103 8.16 -30.17 26.78
N GLN A 104 8.96 -31.01 26.14
CA GLN A 104 10.40 -31.18 26.39
C GLN A 104 11.14 -31.31 25.06
N ASP A 105 12.28 -30.64 24.93
CA ASP A 105 13.14 -30.77 23.75
C ASP A 105 13.98 -32.04 23.89
N THR A 106 13.61 -33.08 23.14
CA THR A 106 14.29 -34.38 23.14
C THR A 106 15.02 -34.60 21.82
N CYS A 107 15.89 -35.61 21.77
CA CYS A 107 16.52 -36.02 20.52
C CYS A 107 15.55 -36.72 19.54
N TRP A 108 14.39 -37.17 20.03
CA TRP A 108 13.32 -37.78 19.25
C TRP A 108 12.38 -36.70 18.71
N LYS A 109 12.89 -35.89 17.78
CA LYS A 109 12.19 -34.70 17.28
C LYS A 109 12.07 -34.70 15.77
N GLN A 110 10.92 -34.23 15.30
CA GLN A 110 10.71 -33.78 13.94
C GLN A 110 10.28 -32.31 13.87
N SER A 111 10.65 -31.63 12.81
CA SER A 111 10.34 -30.21 12.60
C SER A 111 9.93 -29.92 11.16
N ALA A 112 9.13 -28.89 10.97
CA ALA A 112 8.76 -28.36 9.65
C ALA A 112 8.72 -26.82 9.69
N ASP A 113 9.13 -26.19 8.60
CA ASP A 113 9.12 -24.74 8.45
C ASP A 113 7.70 -24.25 8.14
N ILE A 114 7.29 -23.16 8.78
CA ILE A 114 6.04 -22.47 8.51
C ILE A 114 6.37 -21.30 7.59
N ILE A 115 5.80 -21.34 6.38
CA ILE A 115 6.07 -20.37 5.32
C ILE A 115 4.83 -19.50 5.11
N ALA A 116 5.00 -18.18 5.14
CA ALA A 116 3.99 -17.20 4.77
C ALA A 116 4.63 -16.13 3.88
N TYR A 117 3.92 -15.72 2.82
CA TYR A 117 4.40 -14.80 1.79
C TYR A 117 5.76 -15.21 1.17
N ARG A 118 6.01 -16.53 1.08
CA ARG A 118 7.28 -17.16 0.64
C ARG A 118 8.46 -16.99 1.59
N ASP A 119 8.25 -16.43 2.78
CA ASP A 119 9.26 -16.31 3.82
C ASP A 119 8.98 -17.29 4.95
N VAL A 120 10.05 -17.84 5.56
CA VAL A 120 9.93 -18.67 6.75
C VAL A 120 9.60 -17.77 7.94
N ILE A 121 8.38 -17.86 8.45
CA ILE A 121 7.90 -17.06 9.59
C ILE A 121 8.05 -17.78 10.93
N GLY A 122 8.30 -19.08 10.89
CA GLY A 122 8.39 -19.91 12.08
C GLY A 122 8.72 -21.36 11.80
N VAL A 123 8.82 -22.14 12.87
CA VAL A 123 9.09 -23.58 12.83
C VAL A 123 8.17 -24.29 13.81
N ILE A 124 7.50 -25.34 13.35
CA ILE A 124 6.76 -26.29 14.17
C ILE A 124 7.65 -27.51 14.48
N SER A 125 7.56 -28.05 15.67
CA SER A 125 8.34 -29.19 16.15
C SER A 125 7.47 -30.12 16.99
N VAL A 126 7.62 -31.42 16.76
CA VAL A 126 6.95 -32.48 17.51
C VAL A 126 8.00 -33.43 18.06
N CYS A 127 7.92 -33.76 19.34
CA CYS A 127 8.88 -34.60 20.04
C CYS A 127 8.18 -35.74 20.78
N TYR A 128 8.81 -36.91 20.86
CA TYR A 128 8.45 -37.93 21.84
C TYR A 128 9.26 -37.75 23.12
N LEU A 129 8.65 -38.00 24.28
CA LEU A 129 9.27 -37.88 25.61
C LEU A 129 10.13 -39.10 25.98
N GLU A 130 9.92 -40.22 25.30
CA GLU A 130 10.59 -41.50 25.55
C GLU A 130 11.06 -42.14 24.25
N LYS A 131 12.01 -43.08 24.35
CA LYS A 131 12.49 -43.83 23.18
C LYS A 131 11.40 -44.80 22.70
N THR A 132 11.04 -44.68 21.44
CA THR A 132 10.16 -45.62 20.74
C THR A 132 10.92 -46.36 19.63
N PRO A 133 10.35 -47.46 19.07
CA PRO A 133 10.97 -48.17 17.96
C PRO A 133 11.22 -47.25 16.75
N ASP A 134 12.37 -47.45 16.09
CA ASP A 134 12.67 -46.72 14.86
C ASP A 134 11.72 -47.14 13.73
N SER A 135 11.40 -46.18 12.88
CA SER A 135 10.43 -46.20 11.81
C SER A 135 11.03 -45.47 10.58
N HIS A 136 10.25 -44.66 9.85
CA HIS A 136 10.71 -43.99 8.64
C HIS A 136 11.70 -42.85 8.94
N GLU A 137 11.48 -42.07 10.00
CA GLU A 137 12.35 -40.97 10.37
C GLU A 137 12.65 -40.96 11.87
N GLY A 138 13.66 -41.75 12.26
CA GLY A 138 13.85 -42.09 13.66
C GLY A 138 12.56 -42.74 14.17
N PRO A 139 11.95 -42.27 15.26
CA PRO A 139 10.75 -42.89 15.80
C PRO A 139 9.44 -42.56 15.04
N PHE A 140 9.47 -41.70 14.01
CA PHE A 140 8.27 -41.18 13.36
C PHE A 140 7.90 -41.92 12.07
N LEU A 141 6.59 -42.04 11.83
CA LEU A 141 6.00 -42.60 10.61
C LEU A 141 6.05 -41.60 9.44
N LYS A 142 5.94 -42.11 8.20
CA LYS A 142 5.90 -41.26 7.00
C LYS A 142 4.64 -40.40 6.96
N GLU A 143 3.55 -40.93 7.49
CA GLU A 143 2.25 -40.29 7.63
C GLU A 143 2.36 -39.10 8.61
N GLU A 144 3.06 -39.26 9.73
CA GLU A 144 3.30 -38.18 10.70
C GLU A 144 4.18 -37.07 10.11
N ARG A 145 5.18 -37.42 9.30
CA ARG A 145 5.97 -36.45 8.53
C ARG A 145 5.10 -35.67 7.54
N SER A 146 4.19 -36.37 6.86
CA SER A 146 3.27 -35.74 5.91
C SER A 146 2.28 -34.82 6.65
N LEU A 147 1.81 -35.24 7.83
CA LEU A 147 0.89 -34.49 8.67
C LEU A 147 1.53 -33.20 9.21
N ILE A 148 2.74 -33.23 9.78
CA ILE A 148 3.39 -32.01 10.27
C ILE A 148 3.64 -30.99 9.15
N ASN A 149 3.97 -31.46 7.94
CA ASN A 149 4.13 -30.60 6.77
C ASN A 149 2.80 -29.95 6.36
N ALA A 150 1.71 -30.73 6.33
CA ALA A 150 0.37 -30.22 6.04
C ALA A 150 -0.11 -29.20 7.09
N ILE A 151 0.20 -29.44 8.37
CA ILE A 151 -0.10 -28.50 9.46
C ILE A 151 0.71 -27.21 9.28
N ALA A 152 2.01 -27.31 9.00
CA ALA A 152 2.87 -26.15 8.78
C ALA A 152 2.40 -25.28 7.60
N GLU A 153 2.05 -25.91 6.47
CA GLU A 153 1.49 -25.23 5.31
C GLU A 153 0.17 -24.52 5.66
N ARG A 154 -0.72 -25.20 6.39
CA ARG A 154 -2.01 -24.64 6.79
C ARG A 154 -1.86 -23.46 7.73
N LEU A 155 -0.99 -23.56 8.73
CA LEU A 155 -0.66 -22.45 9.63
C LEU A 155 -0.12 -21.26 8.84
N GLY A 156 0.75 -21.50 7.85
CA GLY A 156 1.25 -20.47 6.94
C GLY A 156 0.12 -19.73 6.20
N ARG A 157 -0.76 -20.48 5.52
CA ARG A 157 -1.91 -19.92 4.80
C ARG A 157 -2.86 -19.14 5.71
N THR A 158 -3.18 -19.67 6.89
CA THR A 158 -4.04 -18.96 7.85
C THR A 158 -3.38 -17.69 8.38
N SER A 159 -2.05 -17.69 8.55
CA SER A 159 -1.28 -16.51 8.93
C SER A 159 -1.38 -15.41 7.87
N GLU A 160 -1.19 -15.76 6.59
CA GLU A 160 -1.34 -14.83 5.46
C GLU A 160 -2.74 -14.24 5.42
N GLN A 161 -3.77 -15.08 5.52
CA GLN A 161 -5.15 -14.64 5.44
C GLN A 161 -5.48 -13.61 6.53
N LYS A 162 -5.21 -13.93 7.80
CA LYS A 162 -5.53 -13.03 8.93
C LYS A 162 -4.71 -11.74 8.90
N GLN A 163 -3.45 -11.79 8.44
CA GLN A 163 -2.63 -10.59 8.28
C GLN A 163 -3.18 -9.68 7.18
N ALA A 164 -3.59 -10.26 6.04
CA ALA A 164 -4.21 -9.51 4.94
C ALA A 164 -5.54 -8.87 5.37
N GLU A 165 -6.40 -9.61 6.08
CA GLU A 165 -7.67 -9.10 6.61
C GLU A 165 -7.45 -7.90 7.55
N LYS A 166 -6.49 -8.00 8.47
CA LYS A 166 -6.15 -6.91 9.39
C LYS A 166 -5.58 -5.69 8.65
N ALA A 167 -4.65 -5.90 7.73
CA ALA A 167 -4.06 -4.81 6.94
C ALA A 167 -5.11 -4.09 6.07
N LEU A 168 -6.04 -4.85 5.47
CA LEU A 168 -7.15 -4.29 4.70
C LEU A 168 -8.05 -3.43 5.59
N PHE A 169 -8.45 -3.95 6.76
CA PHE A 169 -9.28 -3.22 7.71
C PHE A 169 -8.63 -1.90 8.15
N GLU A 170 -7.34 -1.93 8.50
CA GLU A 170 -6.59 -0.73 8.90
C GLU A 170 -6.51 0.30 7.75
N SER A 171 -6.22 -0.14 6.53
CA SER A 171 -6.17 0.71 5.34
C SER A 171 -7.53 1.33 5.02
N GLU A 172 -8.62 0.57 5.12
CA GLU A 172 -9.98 1.09 4.91
C GLU A 172 -10.34 2.18 5.91
N GLN A 173 -9.99 2.00 7.18
CA GLN A 173 -10.20 3.01 8.21
C GLN A 173 -9.39 4.27 7.95
N GLN A 174 -8.11 4.13 7.56
CA GLN A 174 -7.26 5.26 7.17
C GLN A 174 -7.85 6.02 5.98
N LEU A 175 -8.31 5.31 4.95
CA LEU A 175 -8.90 5.91 3.76
C LEU A 175 -10.21 6.64 4.06
N LYS A 176 -11.05 6.09 4.95
CA LYS A 176 -12.26 6.78 5.44
C LYS A 176 -11.91 8.08 6.16
N ASN A 177 -10.94 8.05 7.06
CA ASN A 177 -10.49 9.24 7.79
C ASN A 177 -9.88 10.30 6.87
N GLN A 178 -9.05 9.90 5.91
CA GLN A 178 -8.48 10.82 4.92
C GLN A 178 -9.56 11.46 4.05
N ASN A 179 -10.55 10.70 3.60
CA ASN A 179 -11.68 11.23 2.84
C ASN A 179 -12.50 12.23 3.65
N GLN A 180 -12.72 11.96 4.93
CA GLN A 180 -13.43 12.88 5.82
C GLN A 180 -12.66 14.20 5.99
N LEU A 181 -11.36 14.13 6.26
CA LEU A 181 -10.50 15.30 6.36
C LEU A 181 -10.43 16.09 5.04
N LEU A 182 -10.37 15.40 3.90
CA LEU A 182 -10.40 16.05 2.58
C LEU A 182 -11.73 16.76 2.34
N LYS A 183 -12.87 16.18 2.74
CA LYS A 183 -14.18 16.84 2.65
C LYS A 183 -14.21 18.11 3.49
N GLU A 184 -13.72 18.06 4.73
CA GLU A 184 -13.66 19.23 5.62
C GLU A 184 -12.76 20.33 5.05
N LYS A 185 -11.56 19.99 4.55
CA LYS A 185 -10.68 20.94 3.87
C LYS A 185 -11.33 21.56 2.64
N ASN A 186 -12.05 20.77 1.83
CA ASN A 186 -12.77 21.28 0.66
C ASN A 186 -13.90 22.25 1.04
N ILE A 187 -14.61 21.99 2.14
CA ILE A 187 -15.64 22.91 2.67
C ILE A 187 -14.98 24.23 3.09
N ALA A 188 -13.93 24.18 3.91
CA ALA A 188 -13.22 25.36 4.38
C ALA A 188 -12.63 26.19 3.22
N LEU A 189 -12.04 25.53 2.22
CA LEU A 189 -11.51 26.20 1.03
C LEU A 189 -12.60 26.91 0.22
N ARG A 190 -13.76 26.27 0.04
CA ARG A 190 -14.90 26.91 -0.65
C ARG A 190 -15.41 28.12 0.11
N GLU A 191 -15.46 28.04 1.43
CA GLU A 191 -15.89 29.15 2.29
C GLU A 191 -14.93 30.34 2.19
N ILE A 192 -13.62 30.09 2.30
CA ILE A 192 -12.58 31.12 2.09
C ILE A 192 -12.69 31.71 0.68
N MET A 193 -12.88 30.87 -0.34
CA MET A 193 -13.00 31.33 -1.72
C MET A 193 -14.21 32.26 -1.91
N ASN A 194 -15.35 31.93 -1.30
CA ASN A 194 -16.53 32.78 -1.32
C ASN A 194 -16.29 34.13 -0.61
N GLN A 195 -15.57 34.13 0.51
CA GLN A 195 -15.18 35.37 1.18
C GLN A 195 -14.30 36.24 0.27
N VAL A 196 -13.27 35.68 -0.36
CA VAL A 196 -12.38 36.42 -1.28
C VAL A 196 -13.14 37.01 -2.46
N ILE A 197 -14.06 36.26 -3.07
CA ILE A 197 -14.89 36.76 -4.18
C ILE A 197 -15.74 37.94 -3.71
N THR A 198 -16.33 37.84 -2.52
CA THR A 198 -17.19 38.88 -1.94
C THR A 198 -16.39 40.14 -1.61
N GLU A 199 -15.21 40.00 -0.99
CA GLU A 199 -14.32 41.12 -0.71
C GLU A 199 -13.86 41.84 -1.98
N LYS A 200 -13.54 41.07 -3.03
CA LYS A 200 -13.17 41.64 -4.33
C LYS A 200 -14.31 42.44 -4.94
N LYS A 201 -15.53 41.90 -4.91
CA LYS A 201 -16.72 42.60 -5.42
C LYS A 201 -16.99 43.89 -4.64
N ASN A 202 -16.93 43.83 -3.31
CA ASN A 202 -17.10 45.01 -2.47
C ASN A 202 -16.02 46.07 -2.72
N LEU A 203 -14.78 45.65 -3.02
CA LEU A 203 -13.73 46.57 -3.40
C LEU A 203 -14.04 47.22 -4.76
N GLU A 204 -14.44 46.44 -5.77
CA GLU A 204 -14.83 46.94 -7.09
C GLU A 204 -15.99 47.94 -7.01
N GLU A 205 -17.03 47.64 -6.22
CA GLU A 205 -18.17 48.56 -6.00
C GLU A 205 -17.72 49.89 -5.38
N ARG A 206 -16.88 49.86 -4.33
CA ARG A 206 -16.31 51.09 -3.72
C ARG A 206 -15.43 51.88 -4.69
N VAL A 207 -14.68 51.21 -5.58
CA VAL A 207 -13.89 51.88 -6.62
C VAL A 207 -14.81 52.65 -7.54
N MET A 208 -15.83 51.98 -8.06
CA MET A 208 -16.78 52.56 -9.02
C MET A 208 -17.54 53.74 -8.40
N GLU A 209 -18.02 53.60 -7.17
CA GLU A 209 -18.66 54.71 -6.45
C GLU A 209 -17.73 55.92 -6.33
N ASN A 210 -16.46 55.71 -5.97
CA ASN A 210 -15.50 56.80 -5.86
C ASN A 210 -15.18 57.45 -7.22
N VAL A 211 -15.09 56.64 -8.29
CA VAL A 211 -14.88 57.14 -9.65
C VAL A 211 -16.07 57.98 -10.10
N ASP A 212 -17.29 57.47 -9.92
CA ASP A 212 -18.51 58.12 -10.39
C ASP A 212 -18.85 59.38 -9.58
N GLN A 213 -18.63 59.36 -8.25
CA GLN A 213 -18.98 60.47 -7.38
C GLN A 213 -17.93 61.58 -7.36
N PHE A 214 -16.64 61.26 -7.52
CA PHE A 214 -15.56 62.23 -7.37
C PHE A 214 -14.76 62.46 -8.65
N LEU A 215 -14.39 61.41 -9.39
CA LEU A 215 -13.53 61.57 -10.56
C LEU A 215 -14.28 62.07 -11.79
N LEU A 216 -15.40 61.45 -12.17
CA LEU A 216 -16.17 61.85 -13.35
C LEU A 216 -16.66 63.31 -13.29
N PRO A 217 -17.19 63.82 -12.15
CA PRO A 217 -17.63 65.22 -12.07
C PRO A 217 -16.48 66.22 -12.23
N LEU A 218 -15.27 65.88 -11.80
CA LEU A 218 -14.08 66.72 -12.00
C LEU A 218 -13.65 66.72 -13.47
N VAL A 219 -13.67 65.57 -14.13
CA VAL A 219 -13.38 65.44 -15.57
C VAL A 219 -14.39 66.22 -16.39
N ASP A 220 -15.69 66.14 -16.06
CA ASP A 220 -16.74 66.91 -16.74
C ASP A 220 -16.55 68.42 -16.54
N LYS A 221 -16.22 68.87 -15.33
CA LYS A 221 -15.91 70.28 -15.06
C LYS A 221 -14.72 70.77 -15.89
N LEU A 222 -13.66 69.96 -16.00
CA LEU A 222 -12.47 70.27 -16.81
C LEU A 222 -12.78 70.31 -18.31
N LYS A 223 -13.64 69.40 -18.81
CA LYS A 223 -14.05 69.35 -20.21
C LYS A 223 -14.91 70.55 -20.61
N ASN A 224 -15.73 71.05 -19.67
CA ASN A 224 -16.63 72.18 -19.89
C ASN A 224 -15.97 73.56 -19.66
N SER A 225 -14.72 73.63 -19.19
CA SER A 225 -14.04 74.91 -18.86
C SER A 225 -13.22 75.55 -20.00
N GLY A 226 -13.21 74.99 -21.22
CA GLY A 226 -12.63 75.65 -22.39
C GLY A 226 -11.11 75.85 -22.35
N SER A 227 -10.59 76.80 -23.16
CA SER A 227 -9.15 76.94 -23.50
C SER A 227 -8.22 77.50 -22.40
N GLN A 228 -8.68 77.64 -21.16
CA GLN A 228 -7.84 78.02 -20.01
C GLN A 228 -8.11 77.06 -18.85
N ILE A 229 -7.54 75.87 -18.96
CA ILE A 229 -7.45 74.94 -17.82
C ILE A 229 -6.45 75.56 -16.84
N ASP A 230 -6.96 76.11 -15.74
CA ASP A 230 -6.14 76.62 -14.65
C ASP A 230 -5.38 75.45 -14.00
N ILE A 231 -4.06 75.60 -13.89
CA ILE A 231 -3.12 74.64 -13.29
C ILE A 231 -3.56 74.25 -11.87
N GLY A 232 -4.28 75.14 -11.16
CA GLY A 232 -4.89 74.84 -9.86
C GLY A 232 -5.87 73.66 -9.88
N TYR A 233 -6.69 73.53 -10.93
CA TYR A 233 -7.63 72.41 -11.05
C TYR A 233 -6.94 71.10 -11.43
N LEU A 234 -5.83 71.16 -12.18
CA LEU A 234 -5.01 69.98 -12.47
C LEU A 234 -4.30 69.46 -11.22
N ASN A 235 -3.79 70.35 -10.38
CA ASN A 235 -3.19 69.97 -9.08
C ASN A 235 -4.25 69.37 -8.14
N LEU A 236 -5.46 69.93 -8.10
CA LEU A 236 -6.55 69.38 -7.29
C LEU A 236 -6.94 67.96 -7.76
N LEU A 237 -6.99 67.74 -9.08
CA LEU A 237 -7.26 66.42 -9.66
C LEU A 237 -6.12 65.43 -9.35
N GLU A 238 -4.86 65.88 -9.44
CA GLU A 238 -3.70 65.08 -9.08
C GLU A 238 -3.71 64.68 -7.60
N ASP A 239 -4.03 65.60 -6.69
CA ASP A 239 -4.12 65.34 -5.26
C ASP A 239 -5.29 64.41 -4.92
N THR A 240 -6.44 64.59 -5.57
CA THR A 240 -7.60 63.70 -5.41
C THR A 240 -7.27 62.29 -5.90
N LEU A 241 -6.58 62.17 -7.04
CA LEU A 241 -6.10 60.88 -7.55
C LEU A 241 -5.06 60.23 -6.63
N LYS A 242 -4.14 61.00 -6.05
CA LYS A 242 -3.17 60.50 -5.05
C LYS A 242 -3.86 60.01 -3.79
N GLN A 243 -4.85 60.74 -3.29
CA GLN A 243 -5.63 60.34 -2.12
C GLN A 243 -6.43 59.06 -2.40
N LEU A 244 -7.12 58.98 -3.55
CA LEU A 244 -7.87 57.79 -3.95
C LEU A 244 -6.96 56.58 -4.15
N THR A 245 -5.84 56.73 -4.85
CA THR A 245 -4.88 55.64 -5.09
C THR A 245 -4.15 55.18 -3.81
N SER A 246 -3.97 56.06 -2.83
CA SER A 246 -3.41 55.68 -1.52
C SER A 246 -4.31 54.70 -0.75
N ALA A 247 -5.64 54.82 -0.90
CA ALA A 247 -6.61 53.88 -0.35
C ALA A 247 -6.56 52.49 -1.02
N PHE A 248 -5.96 52.38 -2.22
CA PHE A 248 -5.86 51.13 -2.99
C PHE A 248 -4.49 50.41 -2.87
N GLY A 249 -3.44 51.06 -2.36
CA GLY A 249 -2.14 50.91 -3.04
C GLY A 249 -0.95 50.26 -2.35
N SER A 250 -0.92 49.97 -1.04
CA SER A 250 0.34 49.51 -0.40
C SER A 250 0.79 48.08 -0.76
N LYS A 251 0.04 47.36 -1.63
CA LYS A 251 0.37 46.00 -2.09
C LYS A 251 0.54 45.83 -3.61
N MET A 252 -0.02 46.68 -4.47
CA MET A 252 0.11 46.52 -5.95
C MET A 252 1.53 46.73 -6.47
N ALA A 253 2.39 47.46 -5.76
CA ALA A 253 3.74 47.78 -6.21
C ALA A 253 4.77 46.63 -6.07
N ARG A 254 4.41 45.46 -5.52
CA ARG A 254 5.40 44.46 -5.10
C ARG A 254 5.85 43.44 -6.15
N ASN A 255 5.09 43.23 -7.24
CA ASN A 255 5.40 42.15 -8.20
C ASN A 255 5.69 42.59 -9.64
N MET A 256 5.71 43.89 -9.93
CA MET A 256 6.15 44.37 -11.25
C MET A 256 7.67 44.55 -11.24
N PRO A 257 8.41 43.98 -12.21
CA PRO A 257 9.81 44.35 -12.43
C PRO A 257 9.88 45.88 -12.52
N LYS A 258 10.77 46.50 -11.73
CA LYS A 258 10.95 47.96 -11.76
C LYS A 258 11.48 48.39 -13.14
N LEU A 259 10.54 48.59 -14.07
CA LEU A 259 10.78 49.30 -15.31
C LEU A 259 11.10 50.75 -14.95
N THR A 260 12.10 51.32 -15.62
CA THR A 260 12.41 52.75 -15.55
C THR A 260 11.22 53.56 -16.09
N PRO A 261 11.08 54.84 -15.72
CA PRO A 261 9.99 55.69 -16.21
C PRO A 261 9.85 55.65 -17.75
N ARG A 262 10.98 55.67 -18.46
CA ARG A 262 11.01 55.60 -19.93
C ARG A 262 10.57 54.25 -20.49
N GLU A 263 10.95 53.15 -19.84
CA GLU A 263 10.49 51.82 -20.22
C GLU A 263 9.00 51.64 -19.92
N ASN A 264 8.48 52.21 -18.82
CA ASN A 264 7.05 52.20 -18.49
C ASN A 264 6.21 53.00 -19.49
N GLU A 265 6.67 54.20 -19.84
CA GLU A 265 6.03 55.04 -20.87
C GLU A 265 5.90 54.26 -22.19
N ILE A 266 7.00 53.65 -22.66
CA ILE A 266 7.02 52.82 -23.86
C ILE A 266 6.15 51.56 -23.70
N CYS A 267 6.19 50.90 -22.54
CA CYS A 267 5.37 49.73 -22.23
C CYS A 267 3.87 50.03 -22.34
N ASN A 268 3.42 51.17 -21.81
CA ASN A 268 2.03 51.61 -21.88
C ASN A 268 1.59 51.90 -23.32
N MET A 269 2.44 52.55 -24.12
CA MET A 269 2.17 52.78 -25.54
C MET A 269 2.12 51.48 -26.37
N ILE A 270 2.92 50.47 -26.00
CA ILE A 270 2.85 49.15 -26.65
C ILE A 270 1.56 48.43 -26.26
N ARG A 271 1.15 48.55 -24.99
CA ARG A 271 -0.10 47.97 -24.47
C ARG A 271 -1.33 48.59 -25.14
N SER A 272 -1.30 49.87 -25.49
CA SER A 272 -2.35 50.54 -26.24
C SER A 272 -2.35 50.23 -27.75
N GLY A 273 -1.44 49.37 -28.23
CA GLY A 273 -1.41 48.89 -29.60
C GLY A 273 -0.55 49.70 -30.57
N LEU A 274 0.21 50.69 -30.10
CA LEU A 274 1.07 51.50 -30.96
C LEU A 274 2.27 50.70 -31.48
N SER A 275 2.59 50.88 -32.75
CA SER A 275 3.77 50.31 -33.40
C SER A 275 5.05 51.02 -32.97
N SER A 276 6.19 50.33 -33.08
CA SER A 276 7.50 50.94 -32.79
C SER A 276 7.81 52.17 -33.65
N LYS A 277 7.17 52.31 -34.83
CA LYS A 277 7.31 53.50 -35.70
C LYS A 277 6.48 54.69 -35.21
N GLU A 278 5.33 54.42 -34.60
CA GLU A 278 4.47 55.45 -34.00
C GLU A 278 5.05 55.92 -32.67
N ILE A 279 5.51 54.99 -31.84
CA ILE A 279 6.18 55.31 -30.57
C ILE A 279 7.42 56.18 -30.81
N ALA A 280 8.22 55.87 -31.85
CA ALA A 280 9.38 56.65 -32.23
C ALA A 280 9.02 58.10 -32.59
N ARG A 281 7.91 58.28 -33.32
CA ARG A 281 7.39 59.61 -33.70
C ARG A 281 6.87 60.39 -32.48
N ILE A 282 6.09 59.74 -31.60
CA ILE A 282 5.52 60.36 -30.40
C ILE A 282 6.62 60.81 -29.43
N LEU A 283 7.64 59.97 -29.21
CA LEU A 283 8.72 60.24 -28.27
C LEU A 283 9.90 61.03 -28.86
N ASN A 284 9.83 61.35 -30.16
CA ASN A 284 10.91 61.98 -30.93
C ASN A 284 12.28 61.29 -30.72
N ILE A 285 12.29 59.96 -30.84
CA ILE A 285 13.50 59.13 -30.75
C ILE A 285 13.61 58.21 -31.96
N SER A 286 14.80 57.65 -32.19
CA SER A 286 14.98 56.72 -33.29
C SER A 286 14.13 55.45 -33.11
N HIS A 287 13.67 54.87 -34.22
CA HIS A 287 12.99 53.57 -34.21
C HIS A 287 13.81 52.47 -33.51
N ARG A 288 15.13 52.48 -33.74
CA ARG A 288 16.09 51.55 -33.13
C ARG A 288 16.17 51.71 -31.60
N SER A 289 16.01 52.93 -31.09
CA SER A 289 15.92 53.19 -29.65
C SER A 289 14.67 52.52 -29.06
N VAL A 290 13.53 52.60 -29.74
CA VAL A 290 12.30 51.92 -29.31
C VAL A 290 12.46 50.40 -29.29
N GLU A 291 13.10 49.81 -30.30
CA GLU A 291 13.40 48.37 -30.32
C GLU A 291 14.34 47.96 -29.17
N THR A 292 15.30 48.81 -28.84
CA THR A 292 16.21 48.59 -27.71
C THR A 292 15.44 48.59 -26.38
N TYR A 293 14.55 49.57 -26.17
CA TYR A 293 13.68 49.59 -24.98
C TYR A 293 12.73 48.39 -24.94
N ARG A 294 12.18 47.94 -26.08
CA ARG A 294 11.37 46.72 -26.15
C ARG A 294 12.16 45.49 -25.69
N ASN A 295 13.44 45.39 -26.08
CA ASN A 295 14.31 44.31 -25.62
C ASN A 295 14.61 44.39 -24.12
N TYR A 296 14.82 45.58 -23.57
CA TYR A 296 14.98 45.77 -22.12
C TYR A 296 13.71 45.39 -21.34
N ILE A 297 12.54 45.78 -21.84
CA ILE A 297 11.25 45.38 -21.27
C ILE A 297 11.12 43.85 -21.32
N ARG A 298 11.38 43.20 -22.45
CA ARG A 298 11.36 41.72 -22.56
C ARG A 298 12.33 41.05 -21.60
N LYS A 299 13.54 41.60 -21.42
CA LYS A 299 14.54 41.10 -20.48
C LYS A 299 14.03 41.18 -19.03
N LYS A 300 13.48 42.33 -18.65
CA LYS A 300 12.94 42.58 -17.31
C LYS A 300 11.67 41.78 -17.02
N LEU A 301 10.88 41.45 -18.04
CA LEU A 301 9.70 40.58 -17.97
C LEU A 301 10.02 39.08 -18.12
N GLY A 302 11.28 38.68 -18.31
CA GLY A 302 11.68 37.28 -18.41
C GLY A 302 11.29 36.57 -19.72
N ILE A 303 10.86 37.31 -20.75
CA ILE A 303 10.34 36.76 -22.03
C ILE A 303 11.30 36.95 -23.22
N ILE A 304 12.57 37.24 -22.96
CA ILE A 304 13.55 37.61 -23.99
C ILE A 304 13.71 36.54 -25.09
N ASN A 305 13.70 35.26 -24.73
CA ASN A 305 13.91 34.13 -25.65
C ASN A 305 12.63 33.38 -26.02
N GLN A 306 11.47 33.95 -25.71
CA GLN A 306 10.18 33.32 -25.97
C GLN A 306 9.56 33.90 -27.26
N LYS A 307 8.95 33.06 -28.10
CA LYS A 307 8.22 33.47 -29.32
C LYS A 307 6.86 34.11 -28.99
N ILE A 308 6.81 35.00 -28.00
CA ILE A 308 5.58 35.64 -27.51
C ILE A 308 5.56 37.10 -27.99
N ASN A 309 4.44 37.54 -28.55
CA ASN A 309 4.23 38.94 -28.90
C ASN A 309 4.18 39.81 -27.63
N LEU A 310 5.03 40.85 -27.57
CA LEU A 310 5.12 41.71 -26.39
C LEU A 310 3.80 42.44 -26.08
N ALA A 311 3.07 42.91 -27.09
CA ALA A 311 1.81 43.62 -26.88
C ALA A 311 0.73 42.68 -26.31
N SER A 312 0.59 41.48 -26.89
CA SER A 312 -0.34 40.47 -26.38
C SER A 312 -0.01 40.03 -24.96
N TYR A 313 1.27 39.82 -24.65
CA TYR A 313 1.73 39.48 -23.30
C TYR A 313 1.41 40.58 -22.30
N LEU A 314 1.70 41.85 -22.66
CA LEU A 314 1.42 42.99 -21.81
C LEU A 314 -0.08 43.16 -21.52
N SER A 315 -0.97 42.82 -22.46
CA SER A 315 -2.42 42.86 -22.24
C SER A 315 -2.95 41.74 -21.32
N THR A 316 -2.21 40.64 -21.15
CA THR A 316 -2.58 39.53 -20.25
C THR A 316 -2.16 39.76 -18.80
N LEU A 317 -1.22 40.67 -18.55
CA LEU A 317 -0.84 41.12 -17.21
C LEU A 317 -1.93 42.08 -16.69
N LYS A 318 -2.96 41.53 -16.04
CA LYS A 318 -3.96 42.30 -15.27
C LYS A 318 -3.40 42.70 -13.92
#